data_AF-A0A6L3XDI9-F1
#
_entry.id   AF-A0A6L3XDI9-F1
#
_cell.length_a   1.000
_cell.length_b   1.000
_cell.length_c   1.000
_cell.angle_alpha   90.00
_cell.angle_beta   90.00
_cell.angle_gamma   90.00
#
_symmetry.space_group_name_H-M   'P 1'
#
loop_
_entity.id
_entity.type
_entity.pdbx_description
1 polymer ?
#
loop_
_entity_poly.entity_id
_entity_poly.type
_entity_poly.pdbx_seq_one_letter_code
_entity_poly.pdbx_strand_id
1 'polypeptide(L)'
;DRRPVVDIGGASTELVTGTGAQATSLFSLSMGCVTWLERYFTDRNLAKENFDEAENAARAVLRPVMDELRYHGWKVCVGASGTVQALQEIMMAQGMDERITLAKLQQLKQRAIQCGRLEELEIEGRPLERALVFPSGLAILIAIFTELNIQCMTLAGGALREGLVYGMLHQSVDQDIRSRTLRNVQRRFIVDIDQAHRVSQLASLFADQVKKSWDIEPLSRDLLLSACALHEIGLSVEYKQAPLHAAWLVRNLDLPGYTPAQKKLLATLLLNQTNAVDLSSLHQQNAVPPRVAEHLCRLLRLAILFASRRRDDLLPAITLAADDEKLTLTLPENWLED
;
A
#
# COMPACT_ATOMS: atom_id res chain seq x y z
N ASP A 1 -10.43 12.93 -0.78
CA ASP A 1 -9.25 12.28 -0.16
C ASP A 1 -8.66 13.10 0.97
N ARG A 2 -9.35 13.17 2.12
CA ARG A 2 -8.78 13.84 3.31
C ARG A 2 -7.84 12.88 4.04
N ARG A 3 -6.58 13.27 4.19
CA ARG A 3 -5.52 12.42 4.77
C ARG A 3 -4.77 13.18 5.87
N PRO A 4 -4.71 12.66 7.11
CA PRO A 4 -3.77 13.12 8.09
C PRO A 4 -2.44 12.46 7.79
N VAL A 5 -1.42 13.29 7.72
CA VAL A 5 -0.03 12.87 7.66
C VAL A 5 0.53 13.03 9.07
N VAL A 6 1.13 11.96 9.59
CA VAL A 6 1.85 11.95 10.87
C VAL A 6 3.32 11.71 10.58
N ASP A 7 4.19 12.64 10.97
CA ASP A 7 5.64 12.48 10.86
C ASP A 7 6.25 12.56 12.26
N ILE A 8 6.82 11.46 12.75
CA ILE A 8 7.50 11.44 14.05
C ILE A 8 9.00 11.55 13.79
N GLY A 9 9.53 12.76 14.00
CA GLY A 9 10.95 13.07 13.94
C GLY A 9 11.67 12.79 15.27
N GLY A 10 12.94 13.22 15.34
CA GLY A 10 13.76 13.06 16.54
C GLY A 10 13.35 13.99 17.69
N ALA A 11 13.03 15.24 17.38
CA ALA A 11 12.69 16.27 18.37
C ALA A 11 11.27 16.84 18.24
N SER A 12 10.66 16.72 17.06
CA SER A 12 9.31 17.20 16.77
C SER A 12 8.47 16.10 16.12
N THR A 13 7.15 16.32 16.14
CA THR A 13 6.16 15.52 15.43
C THR A 13 5.27 16.46 14.65
N GLU A 14 5.18 16.25 13.34
CA GLU A 14 4.30 17.01 12.46
C GLU A 14 2.97 16.28 12.26
N LEU A 15 1.88 17.04 12.35
CA LEU A 15 0.52 16.59 12.07
C LEU A 15 -0.08 17.52 11.03
N VAL A 16 -0.39 16.97 9.86
CA VAL A 16 -0.95 17.75 8.75
C VAL A 16 -2.24 17.11 8.30
N THR A 17 -3.31 17.88 8.12
CA THR A 17 -4.48 17.43 7.35
C THR A 17 -4.50 18.10 6.00
N GLY A 18 -4.98 17.41 4.97
CA GLY A 18 -5.10 18.00 3.63
C GLY A 18 -5.88 17.14 2.66
N THR A 19 -6.16 17.71 1.48
CA THR A 19 -6.75 17.01 0.33
C THR A 19 -5.91 17.26 -0.91
N GLY A 20 -5.45 16.19 -1.56
CA GLY A 20 -4.51 16.31 -2.69
C GLY A 20 -3.22 17.00 -2.25
N ALA A 21 -2.83 18.06 -2.96
CA ALA A 21 -1.65 18.86 -2.64
C ALA A 21 -1.93 20.07 -1.72
N GLN A 22 -3.17 20.23 -1.25
CA GLN A 22 -3.59 21.38 -0.43
C GLN A 22 -3.69 20.96 1.05
N ALA A 23 -2.87 21.60 1.89
CA ALA A 23 -2.95 21.43 3.35
C ALA A 23 -4.12 22.26 3.91
N THR A 24 -4.89 21.67 4.82
CA THR A 24 -6.00 22.32 5.55
C THR A 24 -5.63 22.72 6.97
N SER A 25 -4.80 21.92 7.65
CA SER A 25 -4.22 22.28 8.94
C SER A 25 -2.80 21.71 9.05
N LEU A 26 -1.94 22.40 9.79
CA LEU A 26 -0.54 22.02 9.99
C LEU A 26 -0.10 22.35 11.40
N PHE A 27 0.45 21.36 12.09
CA PHE A 27 1.04 21.50 13.41
C PHE A 27 2.42 20.85 13.42
N SER A 28 3.37 21.51 14.09
CA SER A 28 4.63 20.90 14.51
C SER A 28 4.69 20.97 16.03
N LEU A 29 4.69 19.80 16.66
CA LEU A 29 4.59 19.64 18.10
C LEU A 29 5.96 19.25 18.66
N SER A 30 6.33 19.81 19.81
CA SER A 30 7.61 19.55 20.47
C SER A 30 7.63 18.19 21.18
N MET A 31 7.48 17.13 20.40
CA MET A 31 7.62 15.73 20.82
C MET A 31 8.24 14.89 19.72
N GLY A 32 9.33 14.20 20.00
CA GLY A 32 9.99 13.34 19.02
C GLY A 32 10.69 12.17 19.68
N CYS A 33 11.03 11.14 18.90
CA CYS A 33 11.48 9.85 19.44
C CYS A 33 12.78 9.95 20.26
N VAL A 34 13.71 10.86 19.93
CA VAL A 34 14.94 11.08 20.70
C VAL A 34 14.60 11.80 22.00
N THR A 35 13.87 12.91 21.93
CA THR A 35 13.50 13.70 23.12
C THR A 35 12.60 12.94 24.08
N TRP A 36 11.73 12.05 23.59
CA TRP A 36 10.89 11.20 24.44
C TRP A 36 11.70 10.10 25.11
N LEU A 37 12.69 9.54 24.41
CA LEU A 37 13.56 8.52 24.98
C LEU A 37 14.34 9.09 26.17
N GLU A 38 14.95 10.27 25.99
CA GLU A 38 15.72 10.95 27.02
C GLU A 38 14.89 11.40 28.23
N ARG A 39 13.56 11.56 28.09
CA ARG A 39 12.68 12.02 29.16
C ARG A 39 12.02 10.89 29.95
N TYR A 40 11.54 9.87 29.25
CA TYR A 40 10.65 8.85 29.84
C TYR A 40 11.29 7.46 29.94
N PHE A 41 12.45 7.26 29.32
CA PHE A 41 13.18 5.99 29.33
C PHE A 41 14.65 6.22 29.76
N THR A 42 14.85 7.09 30.75
CA THR A 42 16.17 7.57 31.23
C THR A 42 17.05 6.45 31.79
N ASP A 43 16.44 5.50 32.49
CA ASP A 43 17.08 4.31 33.06
C ASP A 43 17.17 3.15 32.06
N ARG A 44 16.71 3.36 30.82
CA ARG A 44 16.63 2.38 29.74
C ARG A 44 15.71 1.19 30.05
N ASN A 45 14.88 1.30 31.08
CA ASN A 45 13.85 0.31 31.37
C ASN A 45 12.65 0.52 30.45
N LEU A 46 12.11 -0.58 29.96
CA LEU A 46 10.91 -0.63 29.12
C LEU A 46 9.70 -1.04 29.96
N ALA A 47 9.63 -0.62 31.22
CA ALA A 47 8.53 -0.99 32.10
C ALA A 47 7.22 -0.35 31.63
N LYS A 48 6.10 -0.89 32.12
CA LYS A 48 4.77 -0.38 31.78
C LYS A 48 4.63 1.09 32.18
N GLU A 49 5.21 1.45 33.32
CA GLU A 49 5.20 2.78 33.91
C GLU A 49 5.87 3.80 32.96
N ASN A 50 7.04 3.47 32.40
CA ASN A 50 7.74 4.32 31.44
C ASN A 50 6.89 4.59 30.19
N PHE A 51 6.25 3.54 29.66
CA PHE A 51 5.34 3.67 28.51
C PHE A 51 4.12 4.51 28.83
N ASP A 52 3.47 4.27 29.98
CA ASP A 52 2.28 5.00 30.39
C ASP A 52 2.58 6.49 30.60
N GLU A 53 3.73 6.84 31.19
CA GLU A 53 4.20 8.23 31.31
C GLU A 53 4.47 8.88 29.94
N ALA A 54 5.19 8.19 29.06
CA ALA A 54 5.51 8.67 27.72
C ALA A 54 4.24 8.89 26.87
N GLU A 55 3.28 7.98 26.93
CA GLU A 55 2.00 8.09 26.25
C GLU A 55 1.18 9.26 26.82
N ASN A 56 1.07 9.38 28.15
CA ASN A 56 0.31 10.47 28.79
C ASN A 56 0.89 11.85 28.45
N ALA A 57 2.22 11.97 28.41
CA ALA A 57 2.88 13.19 27.99
C ALA A 57 2.61 13.53 26.53
N ALA A 58 2.64 12.55 25.62
CA ALA A 58 2.32 12.76 24.22
C ALA A 58 0.86 13.22 24.05
N ARG A 59 -0.08 12.61 24.79
CA ARG A 59 -1.50 13.05 24.83
C ARG A 59 -1.64 14.50 25.29
N ALA A 60 -0.90 14.89 26.33
CA ALA A 60 -0.91 16.27 26.82
C ALA A 60 -0.43 17.28 25.76
N VAL A 61 0.59 16.93 24.99
CA VAL A 61 1.09 17.75 23.86
C VAL A 61 0.10 17.80 22.70
N LEU A 62 -0.61 16.70 22.43
CA LEU A 62 -1.61 16.60 21.36
C LEU A 62 -2.88 17.39 21.66
N ARG A 63 -3.32 17.39 22.92
CA ARG A 63 -4.65 17.87 23.35
C ARG A 63 -5.04 19.25 22.79
N PRO A 64 -4.17 20.27 22.74
CA PRO A 64 -4.54 21.60 22.23
C PRO A 64 -4.91 21.62 20.74
N VAL A 65 -4.44 20.66 19.94
CA VAL A 65 -4.64 20.64 18.48
C VAL A 65 -5.67 19.59 18.03
N MET A 66 -6.25 18.83 18.96
CA MET A 66 -7.14 17.70 18.64
C MET A 66 -8.46 18.13 18.00
N ASP A 67 -9.08 19.20 18.47
CA ASP A 67 -10.39 19.61 17.97
C ASP A 67 -10.31 20.05 16.51
N GLU A 68 -9.25 20.79 16.14
CA GLU A 68 -9.02 21.21 14.75
C GLU A 68 -8.74 20.01 13.84
N LEU A 69 -7.89 19.07 14.28
CA LEU A 69 -7.58 17.87 13.51
C LEU A 69 -8.82 16.98 13.31
N ARG A 70 -9.65 16.81 14.34
CA ARG A 70 -10.90 16.02 14.26
C ARG A 70 -11.98 16.72 13.44
N TYR A 71 -12.08 18.05 13.49
CA TYR A 71 -13.06 18.82 12.73
C TYR A 71 -12.96 18.58 11.22
N HIS A 72 -11.74 18.53 10.69
CA HIS A 72 -11.53 18.25 9.27
C HIS A 72 -11.83 16.79 8.91
N GLY A 73 -11.63 15.86 9.85
CA GLY A 73 -11.86 14.44 9.68
C GLY A 73 -11.01 13.82 8.57
N TRP A 74 -10.99 12.48 8.50
CA TRP A 74 -10.20 11.81 7.48
C TRP A 74 -10.69 10.43 7.10
N LYS A 75 -10.25 10.00 5.91
CA LYS A 75 -10.55 8.67 5.37
C LYS A 75 -9.39 7.70 5.53
N VAL A 76 -8.15 8.19 5.34
CA VAL A 76 -6.94 7.37 5.35
C VAL A 76 -5.84 8.13 6.07
N CYS A 77 -5.30 7.56 7.14
CA CYS A 77 -4.12 8.12 7.82
C CYS A 77 -2.84 7.55 7.19
N VAL A 78 -1.87 8.43 6.95
CA VAL A 78 -0.56 8.02 6.44
C VAL A 78 0.53 8.50 7.39
N GLY A 79 1.54 7.66 7.60
CA GLY A 79 2.67 7.97 8.45
C GLY A 79 3.95 8.15 7.65
N ALA A 80 4.83 9.04 8.11
CA ALA A 80 6.14 9.28 7.55
C ALA A 80 7.25 9.01 8.61
N SER A 81 8.50 9.06 8.17
CA SER A 81 9.72 8.92 8.98
C SER A 81 9.99 7.56 9.61
N GLY A 82 11.07 7.50 10.40
CA GLY A 82 11.73 6.26 10.82
C GLY A 82 10.90 5.36 11.73
N THR A 83 10.01 5.91 12.57
CA THR A 83 9.17 5.10 13.46
C THR A 83 8.14 4.29 12.66
N VAL A 84 7.44 4.93 11.72
CA VAL A 84 6.45 4.26 10.86
C VAL A 84 7.14 3.28 9.91
N GLN A 85 8.31 3.66 9.37
CA GLN A 85 9.11 2.75 8.55
C GLN A 85 9.53 1.49 9.33
N ALA A 86 9.99 1.64 10.58
CA ALA A 86 10.38 0.50 11.41
C ALA A 86 9.20 -0.45 11.68
N LEU A 87 8.00 0.09 11.92
CA LEU A 87 6.79 -0.73 12.10
C LEU A 87 6.46 -1.52 10.84
N GLN A 88 6.57 -0.89 9.67
CA GLN A 88 6.36 -1.54 8.38
C GLN A 88 7.33 -2.70 8.17
N GLU A 89 8.61 -2.51 8.47
CA GLU A 89 9.66 -3.55 8.36
C GLU A 89 9.38 -4.74 9.29
N ILE A 90 9.02 -4.48 10.56
CA ILE A 90 8.65 -5.50 11.55
C ILE A 90 7.43 -6.30 11.07
N MET A 91 6.37 -5.61 10.66
CA MET A 91 5.12 -6.24 10.23
C MET A 91 5.34 -7.12 9.00
N MET A 92 6.15 -6.66 8.04
CA MET A 92 6.50 -7.45 6.86
C MET A 92 7.33 -8.68 7.22
N ALA A 93 8.29 -8.57 8.14
CA ALA A 93 9.10 -9.70 8.59
C ALA A 93 8.24 -10.77 9.29
N GLN A 94 7.23 -10.35 10.05
CA GLN A 94 6.28 -11.24 10.73
C GLN A 94 5.16 -11.76 9.81
N GLY A 95 5.21 -11.47 8.51
CA GLY A 95 4.20 -11.93 7.55
C GLY A 95 2.82 -11.27 7.69
N MET A 96 2.73 -10.13 8.39
CA MET A 96 1.48 -9.38 8.56
C MET A 96 1.15 -8.52 7.33
N ASP A 97 -0.10 -8.05 7.25
CA ASP A 97 -0.46 -6.98 6.31
C ASP A 97 0.22 -5.65 6.70
N GLU A 98 0.34 -4.72 5.75
CA GLU A 98 1.00 -3.42 5.89
C GLU A 98 0.17 -2.35 6.62
N ARG A 99 -1.00 -2.71 7.15
CA ARG A 99 -1.89 -1.77 7.84
C ARG A 99 -1.53 -1.70 9.31
N ILE A 100 -1.04 -0.56 9.76
CA ILE A 100 -0.75 -0.31 11.17
C ILE A 100 -2.07 -0.04 11.89
N THR A 101 -2.35 -0.81 12.93
CA THR A 101 -3.55 -0.68 13.76
C THR A 101 -3.17 -0.54 15.22
N LEU A 102 -4.04 0.07 16.03
CA LEU A 102 -3.80 0.19 17.47
C LEU A 102 -3.54 -1.16 18.14
N ALA A 103 -4.24 -2.22 17.71
CA ALA A 103 -4.02 -3.58 18.23
C ALA A 103 -2.59 -4.08 17.99
N LYS A 104 -2.05 -3.89 16.78
CA LYS A 104 -0.66 -4.25 16.45
C LYS A 104 0.34 -3.41 17.26
N LEU A 105 0.08 -2.11 17.43
CA LEU A 105 0.93 -1.24 18.26
C LEU A 105 0.96 -1.68 19.72
N GLN A 106 -0.20 -2.06 20.28
CA GLN A 106 -0.28 -2.58 21.66
C GLN A 106 0.44 -3.92 21.82
N GLN A 107 0.36 -4.81 20.82
CA GLN A 107 1.13 -6.06 20.81
C GLN A 107 2.65 -5.79 20.83
N LEU A 108 3.12 -4.84 20.02
CA LEU A 108 4.52 -4.43 20.01
C LEU A 108 4.94 -3.77 21.32
N LYS A 109 4.06 -2.97 21.95
CA LYS A 109 4.28 -2.41 23.29
C LYS A 109 4.48 -3.51 24.32
N GLN A 110 3.59 -4.50 24.34
CA GLN A 110 3.70 -5.65 25.25
C GLN A 110 4.99 -6.43 25.02
N ARG A 111 5.41 -6.62 23.77
CA ARG A 111 6.68 -7.28 23.46
C ARG A 111 7.87 -6.47 23.97
N ALA A 112 7.87 -5.16 23.77
CA ALA A 112 8.91 -4.27 24.29
C ALA A 112 8.99 -4.33 25.83
N ILE A 113 7.84 -4.35 26.50
CA ILE A 113 7.77 -4.50 27.97
C ILE A 113 8.33 -5.86 28.42
N GLN A 114 8.05 -6.94 27.68
CA GLN A 114 8.59 -8.28 27.98
C GLN A 114 10.12 -8.35 27.85
N CYS A 115 10.71 -7.60 26.92
CA CYS A 115 12.16 -7.46 26.83
C CYS A 115 12.76 -6.74 28.04
N GLY A 116 11.98 -5.91 28.73
CA GLY A 116 12.35 -5.26 30.00
C GLY A 116 13.36 -4.12 29.87
N ARG A 117 14.37 -4.25 29.00
CA ARG A 117 15.41 -3.26 28.78
C ARG A 117 15.61 -2.94 27.31
N LEU A 118 16.06 -1.72 27.06
CA LEU A 118 16.32 -1.22 25.71
C LEU A 118 17.44 -1.97 24.99
N GLU A 119 18.46 -2.42 25.72
CA GLU A 119 19.55 -3.23 25.17
C GLU A 119 19.12 -4.65 24.78
N GLU A 120 18.05 -5.15 25.39
CA GLU A 120 17.50 -6.50 25.21
C GLU A 120 16.33 -6.51 24.21
N LEU A 121 16.08 -5.37 23.56
CA LEU A 121 14.96 -5.20 22.65
C LEU A 121 15.19 -5.96 21.34
N GLU A 122 14.76 -7.22 21.32
CA GLU A 122 14.74 -8.06 20.14
C GLU A 122 13.33 -8.13 19.55
N ILE A 123 13.18 -7.50 18.37
CA ILE A 123 11.98 -7.58 17.56
C ILE A 123 12.38 -8.10 16.19
N GLU A 124 11.77 -9.22 15.79
CA GLU A 124 11.97 -9.81 14.47
C GLU A 124 11.73 -8.77 13.36
N GLY A 125 12.66 -8.70 12.40
CA GLY A 125 12.60 -7.76 11.28
C GLY A 125 13.38 -6.46 11.45
N ARG A 126 14.27 -6.32 12.44
CA ARG A 126 14.96 -5.05 12.70
C ARG A 126 16.49 -5.13 12.87
N PRO A 127 17.26 -4.28 12.16
CA PRO A 127 18.68 -4.07 12.47
C PRO A 127 18.90 -3.24 13.74
N LEU A 128 19.97 -3.55 14.49
CA LEU A 128 20.29 -3.01 15.83
C LEU A 128 20.27 -1.47 15.94
N GLU A 129 20.71 -0.72 14.92
CA GLU A 129 20.94 0.72 15.04
C GLU A 129 19.65 1.55 15.18
N ARG A 130 18.53 1.06 14.63
CA ARG A 130 17.23 1.73 14.79
C ARG A 130 16.52 1.30 16.08
N ALA A 131 16.97 0.22 16.74
CA ALA A 131 16.40 -0.33 17.98
C ALA A 131 16.11 0.75 19.03
N LEU A 132 17.08 1.63 19.23
CA LEU A 132 17.18 2.49 20.41
C LEU A 132 16.03 3.50 20.56
N VAL A 133 15.59 4.15 19.48
CA VAL A 133 14.56 5.21 19.55
C VAL A 133 13.13 4.71 19.32
N PHE A 134 12.94 3.40 19.24
CA PHE A 134 11.63 2.83 18.91
C PHE A 134 10.62 2.80 20.05
N PRO A 135 10.98 2.44 21.30
CA PRO A 135 10.01 2.44 22.39
C PRO A 135 9.33 3.80 22.57
N SER A 136 10.13 4.88 22.52
CA SER A 136 9.64 6.25 22.59
C SER A 136 8.79 6.64 21.38
N GLY A 137 9.23 6.32 20.16
CA GLY A 137 8.45 6.55 18.95
C GLY A 137 7.12 5.78 18.95
N LEU A 138 7.13 4.53 19.44
CA LEU A 138 5.96 3.68 19.58
C LEU A 138 4.96 4.28 20.59
N ALA A 139 5.44 4.77 21.74
CA ALA A 139 4.60 5.45 22.73
C ALA A 139 3.92 6.70 22.16
N ILE A 140 4.67 7.55 21.44
CA ILE A 140 4.10 8.72 20.74
C ILE A 140 3.03 8.28 19.75
N LEU A 141 3.32 7.26 18.93
CA LEU A 141 2.38 6.80 17.91
C LEU A 141 1.11 6.19 18.53
N ILE A 142 1.21 5.44 19.62
CA ILE A 142 0.04 4.90 20.35
C ILE A 142 -0.83 6.03 20.89
N ALA A 143 -0.22 7.08 21.47
CA ALA A 143 -0.94 8.26 21.92
C ALA A 143 -1.67 8.95 20.76
N ILE A 144 -1.01 9.14 19.61
CA ILE A 144 -1.62 9.71 18.40
C ILE A 144 -2.80 8.85 17.92
N PHE A 145 -2.64 7.53 17.83
CA PHE A 145 -3.71 6.62 17.43
C PHE A 145 -4.91 6.70 18.37
N THR A 146 -4.67 6.79 19.66
CA THR A 146 -5.71 6.84 20.70
C THR A 146 -6.46 8.16 20.65
N GLU A 147 -5.75 9.29 20.65
CA GLU A 147 -6.36 10.62 20.67
C GLU A 147 -7.09 10.94 19.36
N LEU A 148 -6.55 10.53 18.22
CA LEU A 148 -7.20 10.75 16.93
C LEU A 148 -8.23 9.67 16.59
N ASN A 149 -8.33 8.58 17.36
CA ASN A 149 -9.16 7.41 17.05
C ASN A 149 -8.87 6.85 15.63
N ILE A 150 -7.58 6.73 15.31
CA ILE A 150 -7.12 6.21 14.01
C ILE A 150 -7.40 4.71 13.94
N GLN A 151 -8.19 4.29 12.96
CA GLN A 151 -8.49 2.88 12.72
C GLN A 151 -7.31 2.16 12.05
N CYS A 152 -6.66 2.83 11.10
CA CYS A 152 -5.60 2.28 10.29
C CYS A 152 -4.66 3.39 9.78
N MET A 153 -3.36 3.11 9.77
CA MET A 153 -2.32 3.94 9.13
C MET A 153 -1.50 3.09 8.14
N THR A 154 -1.08 3.70 7.04
CA THR A 154 -0.10 3.11 6.09
C THR A 154 1.13 4.00 5.94
N LEU A 155 2.26 3.45 5.53
CA LEU A 155 3.46 4.23 5.23
C LEU A 155 3.25 5.13 4.00
N ALA A 156 3.61 6.41 4.10
CA ALA A 156 3.63 7.34 2.98
C ALA A 156 4.76 7.01 2.00
N GLY A 157 4.52 7.23 0.70
CA GLY A 157 5.53 7.01 -0.35
C GLY A 157 6.62 8.09 -0.43
N GLY A 158 6.62 9.06 0.48
CA GLY A 158 7.57 10.17 0.53
C GLY A 158 7.40 10.99 1.80
N ALA A 159 8.41 11.80 2.11
CA ALA A 159 8.47 12.70 3.26
C ALA A 159 9.01 14.08 2.81
N LEU A 160 9.81 14.74 3.64
CA LEU A 160 10.34 16.09 3.38
C LEU A 160 11.18 16.17 2.10
N ARG A 161 12.03 15.19 1.82
CA ARG A 161 12.95 15.22 0.66
C ARG A 161 12.19 15.22 -0.65
N GLU A 162 11.18 14.36 -0.75
CA GLU A 162 10.32 14.28 -1.92
C GLU A 162 9.52 15.57 -2.08
N GLY A 163 8.99 16.14 -0.98
CA GLY A 163 8.32 17.44 -0.99
C GLY A 163 9.18 18.57 -1.55
N LEU A 164 10.46 18.64 -1.16
CA LEU A 164 11.41 19.62 -1.68
C LEU A 164 11.64 19.44 -3.19
N VAL A 165 11.85 18.20 -3.65
CA VAL A 165 12.05 17.91 -5.07
C VAL A 165 10.82 18.29 -5.89
N TYR A 166 9.62 17.90 -5.44
CA TYR A 166 8.38 18.28 -6.12
C TYR A 166 8.13 19.79 -6.10
N GLY A 167 8.57 20.51 -5.06
CA GLY A 167 8.51 21.98 -5.03
C GLY A 167 9.44 22.66 -6.03
N MET A 168 10.53 22.01 -6.44
CA MET A 168 11.44 22.52 -7.49
C MET A 168 10.89 22.26 -8.90
N LEU A 169 10.09 21.21 -9.06
CA LEU A 169 9.40 20.89 -10.30
C LEU A 169 8.13 21.76 -10.39
N HIS A 170 8.07 22.71 -11.30
CA HIS A 170 6.89 23.57 -11.53
C HIS A 170 5.71 22.81 -12.18
N GLN A 171 5.57 21.52 -11.89
CA GLN A 171 4.51 20.67 -12.40
C GLN A 171 3.30 20.74 -11.48
N SER A 172 2.10 20.77 -12.07
CA SER A 172 0.87 20.55 -11.32
C SER A 172 0.94 19.18 -10.65
N VAL A 173 0.71 19.14 -9.33
CA VAL A 173 0.58 17.88 -8.60
C VAL A 173 -0.72 17.22 -9.08
N ASP A 174 -0.57 16.25 -9.99
CA ASP A 174 -1.69 15.47 -10.52
C ASP A 174 -2.43 14.78 -9.37
N GLN A 175 -3.75 14.83 -9.37
CA GLN A 175 -4.55 14.33 -8.24
C GLN A 175 -4.45 12.80 -8.13
N ASP A 176 -4.28 12.11 -9.27
CA ASP A 176 -4.12 10.65 -9.31
C ASP A 176 -2.66 10.25 -9.56
N ILE A 177 -1.96 9.99 -8.46
CA ILE A 177 -0.58 9.53 -8.45
C ILE A 177 -0.42 8.18 -9.16
N ARG A 178 -1.39 7.25 -9.03
CA ARG A 178 -1.31 5.92 -9.66
C ARG A 178 -1.40 6.04 -11.17
N SER A 179 -2.39 6.77 -11.68
CA SER A 179 -2.53 7.01 -13.12
C SER A 179 -1.32 7.73 -13.72
N ARG A 180 -0.72 8.68 -13.00
CA ARG A 180 0.54 9.32 -13.42
C ARG A 180 1.70 8.32 -13.48
N THR A 181 1.86 7.48 -12.46
CA THR A 181 2.89 6.44 -12.40
C THR A 181 2.73 5.44 -13.54
N LEU A 182 1.53 4.91 -13.78
CA LEU A 182 1.26 3.96 -14.86
C LEU A 182 1.62 4.55 -16.22
N ARG A 183 1.15 5.78 -16.53
CA ARG A 183 1.48 6.47 -17.78
C ARG A 183 2.98 6.70 -17.94
N ASN A 184 3.69 7.05 -16.86
CA ASN A 184 5.14 7.21 -16.90
C ASN A 184 5.86 5.89 -17.21
N VAL A 185 5.46 4.80 -16.56
CA VAL A 185 6.04 3.47 -16.80
C VAL A 185 5.75 3.00 -18.22
N GLN A 186 4.50 3.12 -18.69
CA GLN A 186 4.12 2.77 -20.07
C GLN A 186 4.98 3.53 -21.09
N ARG A 187 5.17 4.84 -20.89
CA ARG A 187 6.04 5.66 -21.75
C ARG A 187 7.51 5.22 -21.70
N ARG A 188 8.05 4.93 -20.51
CA ARG A 188 9.47 4.57 -20.32
C ARG A 188 9.81 3.23 -20.96
N PHE A 189 8.88 2.26 -20.91
CA PHE A 189 9.07 0.90 -21.42
C PHE A 189 8.39 0.66 -22.78
N ILE A 190 7.86 1.70 -23.41
CA ILE A 190 7.21 1.65 -24.73
C ILE A 190 6.11 0.57 -24.77
N VAL A 191 5.28 0.56 -23.72
CA VAL A 191 4.12 -0.33 -23.64
C VAL A 191 3.05 0.17 -24.62
N ASP A 192 2.42 -0.75 -25.35
CA ASP A 192 1.27 -0.45 -26.22
C ASP A 192 0.07 -0.03 -25.35
N ILE A 193 -0.19 1.28 -25.31
CA ILE A 193 -1.23 1.88 -24.46
C ILE A 193 -2.63 1.48 -24.94
N ASP A 194 -2.84 1.33 -26.25
CA ASP A 194 -4.13 0.94 -26.82
C ASP A 194 -4.45 -0.52 -26.47
N GLN A 195 -3.45 -1.40 -26.54
CA GLN A 195 -3.60 -2.78 -26.08
C GLN A 195 -3.86 -2.86 -24.57
N ALA A 196 -3.10 -2.10 -23.77
CA ALA A 196 -3.30 -2.04 -22.33
C ALA A 196 -4.72 -1.55 -21.98
N HIS A 197 -5.24 -0.58 -22.73
CA HIS A 197 -6.60 -0.08 -22.57
C HIS A 197 -7.66 -1.12 -22.92
N ARG A 198 -7.53 -1.83 -24.07
CA ARG A 198 -8.43 -2.94 -24.43
C ARG A 198 -8.53 -4.01 -23.35
N VAL A 199 -7.38 -4.47 -22.85
CA VAL A 199 -7.34 -5.48 -21.78
C VAL A 199 -8.01 -4.94 -20.52
N SER A 200 -7.76 -3.67 -20.18
CA SER A 200 -8.38 -3.02 -19.01
C SER A 200 -9.90 -2.93 -19.15
N GLN A 201 -10.43 -2.60 -20.33
CA GLN A 201 -11.87 -2.56 -20.59
C GLN A 201 -12.53 -3.93 -20.40
N LEU A 202 -11.93 -4.99 -20.93
CA LEU A 202 -12.44 -6.36 -20.74
C LEU A 202 -12.35 -6.81 -19.29
N ALA A 203 -11.23 -6.56 -18.61
CA ALA A 203 -11.07 -6.91 -17.20
C ALA A 203 -12.08 -6.16 -16.32
N SER A 204 -12.34 -4.89 -16.63
CA SER A 204 -13.36 -4.05 -15.98
C SER A 204 -14.77 -4.63 -16.18
N LEU A 205 -15.11 -4.99 -17.42
CA LEU A 205 -16.39 -5.62 -17.77
C LEU A 205 -16.59 -6.94 -17.04
N PHE A 206 -15.58 -7.82 -17.06
CA PHE A 206 -15.64 -9.10 -16.36
C PHE A 206 -15.78 -8.93 -14.85
N ALA A 207 -15.05 -7.99 -14.25
CA ALA A 207 -15.17 -7.66 -12.83
C ALA A 207 -16.59 -7.19 -12.47
N ASP A 208 -17.26 -6.40 -13.32
CA ASP A 208 -18.65 -6.00 -13.12
C ASP A 208 -19.62 -7.18 -13.15
N GLN A 209 -19.44 -8.09 -14.11
CA GLN A 209 -20.35 -9.22 -14.31
C GLN A 209 -20.27 -10.24 -13.16
N VAL A 210 -19.10 -10.40 -12.53
CA VAL A 210 -18.91 -11.35 -11.41
C VAL A 210 -19.05 -10.73 -10.02
N LYS A 211 -19.20 -9.40 -9.91
CA LYS A 211 -19.23 -8.66 -8.63
C LYS A 211 -20.26 -9.15 -7.62
N LYS A 212 -21.36 -9.78 -8.08
CA LYS A 212 -22.39 -10.33 -7.18
C LYS A 212 -21.93 -11.61 -6.48
N SER A 213 -21.17 -12.44 -7.18
CA SER A 213 -20.70 -13.74 -6.67
C SER A 213 -19.34 -13.61 -5.99
N TRP A 214 -18.50 -12.69 -6.46
CA TRP A 214 -17.17 -12.43 -5.92
C TRP A 214 -17.10 -11.05 -5.29
N ASP A 215 -16.56 -10.98 -4.07
CA ASP A 215 -16.36 -9.73 -3.34
C ASP A 215 -15.15 -8.95 -3.88
N ILE A 216 -15.30 -8.39 -5.09
CA ILE A 216 -14.30 -7.53 -5.70
C ILE A 216 -14.52 -6.10 -5.21
N GLU A 217 -13.83 -5.77 -4.13
CA GLU A 217 -13.78 -4.41 -3.62
C GLU A 217 -13.17 -3.42 -4.65
N PRO A 218 -13.50 -2.12 -4.56
CA PRO A 218 -12.95 -1.10 -5.46
C PRO A 218 -11.42 -1.10 -5.54
N LEU A 219 -10.71 -1.31 -4.43
CA LEU A 219 -9.25 -1.37 -4.42
C LEU A 219 -8.71 -2.56 -5.23
N SER A 220 -9.35 -3.74 -5.10
CA SER A 220 -9.00 -4.94 -5.87
C SER A 220 -9.20 -4.72 -7.36
N ARG A 221 -10.28 -4.02 -7.74
CA ARG A 221 -10.53 -3.62 -9.13
C ARG A 221 -9.43 -2.68 -9.64
N ASP A 222 -9.07 -1.65 -8.89
CA ASP A 222 -8.00 -0.72 -9.29
C ASP A 222 -6.65 -1.43 -9.49
N LEU A 223 -6.34 -2.42 -8.65
CA LEU A 223 -5.12 -3.23 -8.77
C LEU A 223 -5.18 -4.14 -10.00
N LEU A 224 -6.33 -4.74 -10.31
CA LEU A 224 -6.53 -5.48 -11.56
C LEU A 224 -6.30 -4.60 -12.80
N LEU A 225 -6.89 -3.40 -12.82
CA LEU A 225 -6.71 -2.45 -13.94
C LEU A 225 -5.26 -1.97 -14.04
N SER A 226 -4.58 -1.79 -12.92
CA SER A 226 -3.15 -1.48 -12.89
C SER A 226 -2.30 -2.62 -13.47
N ALA A 227 -2.65 -3.87 -13.18
CA ALA A 227 -2.00 -5.04 -13.77
C ALA A 227 -2.25 -5.09 -15.29
N CYS A 228 -3.47 -4.81 -15.75
CA CYS A 228 -3.79 -4.71 -17.18
C CYS A 228 -2.95 -3.61 -17.87
N ALA A 229 -2.78 -2.46 -17.23
CA ALA A 229 -1.99 -1.35 -17.75
C ALA A 229 -0.50 -1.71 -17.97
N LEU A 230 0.02 -2.67 -17.20
CA LEU A 230 1.44 -3.04 -17.18
C LEU A 230 1.72 -4.44 -17.74
N HIS A 231 0.71 -5.22 -18.15
CA HIS A 231 0.89 -6.65 -18.44
C HIS A 231 1.94 -6.95 -19.52
N GLU A 232 2.05 -6.07 -20.52
CA GLU A 232 3.03 -6.15 -21.62
C GLU A 232 4.39 -5.51 -21.32
N ILE A 233 4.63 -4.98 -20.12
CA ILE A 233 5.92 -4.35 -19.79
C ILE A 233 7.12 -5.29 -19.99
N GLY A 234 6.94 -6.61 -19.82
CA GLY A 234 7.98 -7.59 -20.06
C GLY A 234 8.41 -7.73 -21.53
N LEU A 235 7.55 -7.34 -22.48
CA LEU A 235 7.87 -7.37 -23.92
C LEU A 235 8.96 -6.37 -24.29
N SER A 236 9.21 -5.35 -23.45
CA SER A 236 10.32 -4.41 -23.65
C SER A 236 11.69 -5.07 -23.46
N VAL A 237 11.74 -6.28 -22.89
CA VAL A 237 12.97 -7.08 -22.70
C VAL A 237 13.03 -8.18 -23.75
N GLU A 238 12.06 -9.10 -23.72
CA GLU A 238 11.87 -10.13 -24.75
C GLU A 238 10.49 -10.79 -24.64
N TYR A 239 10.06 -11.49 -25.70
CA TYR A 239 8.73 -12.11 -25.75
C TYR A 239 8.64 -13.49 -25.07
N LYS A 240 9.70 -14.30 -25.07
CA LYS A 240 9.64 -15.71 -24.63
C LYS A 240 9.34 -15.85 -23.14
N GLN A 241 10.01 -15.06 -22.32
CA GLN A 241 9.82 -15.02 -20.87
C GLN A 241 9.17 -13.72 -20.42
N ALA A 242 8.34 -13.11 -21.27
CA ALA A 242 7.71 -11.82 -20.98
C ALA A 242 7.01 -11.77 -19.62
N PRO A 243 6.27 -12.79 -19.14
CA PRO A 243 5.69 -12.78 -17.80
C PRO A 243 6.73 -12.68 -16.67
N LEU A 244 7.88 -13.36 -16.81
CA LEU A 244 8.98 -13.31 -15.85
C LEU A 244 9.61 -11.92 -15.82
N HIS A 245 9.86 -11.32 -16.99
CA HIS A 245 10.42 -9.98 -17.10
C HIS A 245 9.45 -8.92 -16.58
N ALA A 246 8.16 -9.06 -16.87
CA ALA A 246 7.12 -8.18 -16.38
C ALA A 246 7.07 -8.17 -14.84
N ALA A 247 7.05 -9.36 -14.23
CA ALA A 247 7.09 -9.52 -12.78
C ALA A 247 8.37 -8.93 -12.17
N TRP A 248 9.53 -9.19 -12.80
CA TRP A 248 10.82 -8.67 -12.33
C TRP A 248 10.87 -7.14 -12.41
N LEU A 249 10.44 -6.54 -13.52
CA LEU A 249 10.41 -5.09 -13.68
C LEU A 249 9.48 -4.45 -12.65
N VAL A 250 8.25 -4.91 -12.54
CA VAL A 250 7.29 -4.35 -11.58
C VAL A 250 7.75 -4.51 -10.14
N ARG A 251 8.39 -5.62 -9.78
CA ARG A 251 8.94 -5.83 -8.43
C ARG A 251 10.07 -4.85 -8.10
N ASN A 252 10.90 -4.47 -9.07
CA ASN A 252 12.09 -3.66 -8.86
C ASN A 252 11.92 -2.17 -9.19
N LEU A 253 10.90 -1.80 -9.96
CA LEU A 253 10.57 -0.39 -10.22
C LEU A 253 10.05 0.29 -8.95
N ASP A 254 10.32 1.59 -8.86
CA ASP A 254 9.59 2.46 -7.95
C ASP A 254 8.25 2.83 -8.61
N LEU A 255 7.16 2.62 -7.88
CA LEU A 255 5.80 2.85 -8.37
C LEU A 255 5.05 3.75 -7.39
N PRO A 256 5.27 5.08 -7.43
CA PRO A 256 4.56 6.02 -6.56
C PRO A 256 3.04 5.81 -6.63
N GLY A 257 2.39 5.79 -5.47
CA GLY A 257 0.96 5.48 -5.34
C GLY A 257 0.63 4.00 -5.12
N TYR A 258 1.63 3.11 -5.19
CA TYR A 258 1.51 1.70 -4.84
C TYR A 258 2.36 1.38 -3.62
N THR A 259 1.79 0.62 -2.69
CA THR A 259 2.52 0.11 -1.53
C THR A 259 3.40 -1.10 -1.92
N PRO A 260 4.37 -1.52 -1.08
CA PRO A 260 5.16 -2.71 -1.33
C PRO A 260 4.30 -3.98 -1.51
N ALA A 261 3.25 -4.14 -0.71
CA ALA A 261 2.34 -5.29 -0.86
C ALA A 261 1.60 -5.24 -2.19
N GLN A 262 1.06 -4.07 -2.58
CA GLN A 262 0.37 -3.87 -3.85
C GLN A 262 1.29 -4.13 -5.04
N LYS A 263 2.53 -3.63 -5.00
CA LYS A 263 3.53 -3.88 -6.04
C LYS A 263 3.86 -5.36 -6.18
N LYS A 264 3.95 -6.09 -5.07
CA LYS A 264 4.15 -7.55 -5.07
C LYS A 264 2.96 -8.28 -5.68
N LEU A 265 1.73 -7.86 -5.37
CA LEU A 265 0.52 -8.38 -6.00
C LEU A 265 0.55 -8.16 -7.53
N LEU A 266 0.83 -6.94 -8.00
CA LEU A 266 0.93 -6.65 -9.43
C LEU A 266 1.97 -7.56 -10.09
N ALA A 267 3.17 -7.67 -9.51
CA ALA A 267 4.21 -8.53 -10.05
C ALA A 267 3.78 -10.00 -10.16
N THR A 268 3.08 -10.56 -9.16
CA THR A 268 2.63 -11.96 -9.22
C THR A 268 1.46 -12.19 -10.17
N LEU A 269 0.54 -11.22 -10.31
CA LEU A 269 -0.51 -11.25 -11.34
C LEU A 269 0.12 -11.29 -12.73
N LEU A 270 1.13 -10.45 -12.96
CA LEU A 270 1.88 -10.39 -14.22
C LEU A 270 2.69 -11.66 -14.50
N LEU A 271 3.26 -12.28 -13.47
CA LEU A 271 3.95 -13.56 -13.63
C LEU A 271 2.99 -14.66 -14.09
N ASN A 272 1.77 -14.67 -13.55
CA ASN A 272 0.74 -15.67 -13.79
C ASN A 272 -0.24 -15.29 -14.92
N GLN A 273 0.08 -14.29 -15.73
CA GLN A 273 -0.82 -13.77 -16.77
C GLN A 273 -1.07 -14.74 -17.94
N THR A 274 -0.25 -15.78 -18.09
CA THR A 274 -0.41 -16.86 -19.08
C THR A 274 0.27 -18.15 -18.58
N ASN A 275 0.32 -19.21 -19.39
CA ASN A 275 0.92 -20.52 -19.06
C ASN A 275 0.27 -21.21 -17.84
N ALA A 276 0.90 -22.28 -17.34
CA ALA A 276 0.48 -22.95 -16.12
C ALA A 276 0.53 -21.97 -14.93
N VAL A 277 -0.53 -21.97 -14.11
CA VAL A 277 -0.64 -21.09 -12.95
C VAL A 277 0.21 -21.62 -11.80
N ASP A 278 1.04 -20.77 -11.23
CA ASP A 278 1.77 -21.02 -9.98
C ASP A 278 1.03 -20.37 -8.81
N LEU A 279 0.18 -21.15 -8.13
CA LEU A 279 -0.57 -20.70 -6.96
C LEU A 279 0.35 -20.31 -5.79
N SER A 280 1.50 -20.96 -5.64
CA SER A 280 2.47 -20.62 -4.59
C SER A 280 2.97 -19.19 -4.78
N SER A 281 3.36 -18.84 -6.00
CA SER A 281 3.74 -17.46 -6.32
C SER A 281 2.58 -16.47 -6.15
N LEU A 282 1.37 -16.85 -6.54
CA LEU A 282 0.18 -16.00 -6.44
C LEU A 282 -0.20 -15.68 -4.99
N HIS A 283 0.04 -16.62 -4.08
CA HIS A 283 -0.23 -16.47 -2.64
C HIS A 283 0.88 -15.74 -1.88
N GLN A 284 2.07 -15.57 -2.47
CA GLN A 284 3.18 -14.83 -1.88
C GLN A 284 2.98 -13.31 -1.97
N GLN A 285 1.85 -12.78 -1.51
CA GLN A 285 1.53 -11.35 -1.46
C GLN A 285 0.61 -11.04 -0.29
N ASN A 286 0.64 -9.79 0.22
CA ASN A 286 -0.11 -9.37 1.41
C ASN A 286 -1.07 -8.19 1.14
N ALA A 287 -1.36 -7.88 -0.13
CA ALA A 287 -2.23 -6.76 -0.51
C ALA A 287 -3.72 -7.13 -0.48
N VAL A 288 -4.05 -8.37 -0.85
CA VAL A 288 -5.41 -8.90 -0.88
C VAL A 288 -5.44 -10.32 -0.32
N PRO A 289 -6.59 -10.83 0.15
CA PRO A 289 -6.71 -12.24 0.53
C PRO A 289 -6.29 -13.18 -0.62
N PRO A 290 -5.72 -14.36 -0.33
CA PRO A 290 -5.25 -15.30 -1.36
C PRO A 290 -6.32 -15.60 -2.42
N ARG A 291 -7.58 -15.78 -1.99
CA ARG A 291 -8.70 -16.03 -2.89
C ARG A 291 -8.99 -14.89 -3.86
N VAL A 292 -8.90 -13.66 -3.37
CA VAL A 292 -9.09 -12.47 -4.20
C VAL A 292 -7.97 -12.41 -5.25
N ALA A 293 -6.72 -12.72 -4.90
CA ALA A 293 -5.63 -12.78 -5.87
C ALA A 293 -5.87 -13.81 -6.99
N GLU A 294 -6.43 -14.98 -6.66
CA GLU A 294 -6.87 -15.98 -7.64
C GLU A 294 -7.95 -15.43 -8.57
N HIS A 295 -8.98 -14.78 -8.02
CA HIS A 295 -10.06 -14.17 -8.81
C HIS A 295 -9.50 -13.11 -9.77
N LEU A 296 -8.66 -12.19 -9.28
CA LEU A 296 -8.05 -11.16 -10.12
C LEU A 296 -7.16 -11.77 -11.22
N CYS A 297 -6.40 -12.82 -10.90
CA CYS A 297 -5.57 -13.53 -11.87
C CYS A 297 -6.42 -14.14 -13.00
N ARG A 298 -7.54 -14.79 -12.66
CA ARG A 298 -8.46 -15.37 -13.66
C ARG A 298 -9.03 -14.30 -14.59
N LEU A 299 -9.47 -13.18 -14.03
CA LEU A 299 -10.00 -12.06 -14.82
C LEU A 299 -8.93 -11.46 -15.75
N LEU A 300 -7.70 -11.26 -15.25
CA LEU A 300 -6.59 -10.77 -16.05
C LEU A 300 -6.28 -11.69 -17.23
N ARG A 301 -6.18 -13.00 -16.98
CA ARG A 301 -5.88 -14.01 -18.00
C ARG A 301 -6.94 -14.03 -19.10
N LEU A 302 -8.22 -14.01 -18.71
CA LEU A 302 -9.33 -13.96 -19.67
C LEU A 302 -9.31 -12.66 -20.48
N ALA A 303 -9.11 -11.52 -19.83
CA ALA A 303 -9.06 -10.23 -20.52
C ALA A 303 -7.92 -10.16 -21.55
N ILE A 304 -6.73 -10.66 -21.22
CA ILE A 304 -5.59 -10.73 -22.14
C ILE A 304 -5.92 -11.64 -23.33
N LEU A 305 -6.49 -12.82 -23.07
CA LEU A 305 -6.83 -13.79 -24.11
C LEU A 305 -7.79 -13.20 -25.15
N PHE A 306 -8.86 -12.54 -24.70
CA PHE A 306 -9.87 -11.96 -25.58
C PHE A 306 -9.46 -10.62 -26.23
N ALA A 307 -8.41 -9.95 -25.74
CA ALA A 307 -7.82 -8.79 -26.39
C ALA A 307 -6.66 -9.14 -27.37
N SER A 308 -6.34 -10.43 -27.55
CA SER A 308 -5.14 -10.88 -28.28
C SER A 308 -5.08 -10.44 -29.76
N ARG A 309 -6.23 -10.19 -30.39
CA ARG A 309 -6.33 -9.75 -31.80
C ARG A 309 -5.96 -8.28 -32.03
N ARG A 310 -5.74 -7.51 -30.97
CA ARG A 310 -5.35 -6.10 -31.02
C ARG A 310 -6.26 -5.20 -31.88
N ARG A 311 -7.56 -5.45 -31.88
CA ARG A 311 -8.55 -4.60 -32.56
C ARG A 311 -9.80 -4.40 -31.70
N ASP A 312 -10.33 -3.19 -31.70
CA ASP A 312 -11.42 -2.78 -30.81
C ASP A 312 -12.80 -3.22 -31.33
N ASP A 313 -12.94 -3.32 -32.66
CA ASP A 313 -14.15 -3.77 -33.36
C ASP A 313 -14.45 -5.27 -33.16
N LEU A 314 -13.51 -6.01 -32.58
CA LEU A 314 -13.60 -7.46 -32.34
C LEU A 314 -13.81 -7.81 -30.87
N LEU A 315 -14.05 -6.84 -29.97
CA LEU A 315 -14.42 -7.15 -28.59
C LEU A 315 -15.79 -7.83 -28.60
N PRO A 316 -15.88 -9.16 -28.37
CA PRO A 316 -17.14 -9.86 -28.53
C PRO A 316 -18.12 -9.40 -27.44
N ALA A 317 -19.42 -9.57 -27.67
CA ALA A 317 -20.42 -9.49 -26.61
C ALA A 317 -20.26 -10.70 -25.68
N ILE A 318 -19.22 -10.67 -24.84
CA ILE A 318 -18.88 -11.75 -23.91
C ILE A 318 -19.64 -11.54 -22.60
N THR A 319 -20.31 -12.59 -22.14
CA THR A 319 -20.88 -12.62 -20.79
C THR A 319 -20.14 -13.65 -19.93
N LEU A 320 -19.81 -13.26 -18.70
CA LEU A 320 -19.12 -14.05 -17.70
C LEU A 320 -20.02 -14.18 -16.47
N ALA A 321 -20.35 -15.41 -16.11
CA ALA A 321 -21.05 -15.72 -14.87
C ALA A 321 -20.14 -16.49 -13.92
N ALA A 322 -20.21 -16.16 -12.63
CA ALA A 322 -19.51 -16.86 -11.56
C ALA A 322 -20.53 -17.58 -10.67
N ASP A 323 -20.34 -18.89 -10.50
CA ASP A 323 -21.04 -19.72 -9.51
C ASP A 323 -19.98 -20.32 -8.58
N ASP A 324 -19.81 -19.70 -7.41
CA ASP A 324 -18.67 -19.91 -6.52
C ASP A 324 -17.34 -19.83 -7.33
N GLU A 325 -16.66 -20.96 -7.54
CA GLU A 325 -15.42 -21.01 -8.29
C GLU A 325 -15.55 -21.32 -9.77
N LYS A 326 -16.74 -21.69 -10.24
CA LYS A 326 -16.94 -21.99 -11.64
C LYS A 326 -17.22 -20.69 -12.38
N LEU A 327 -16.32 -20.36 -13.32
CA LEU A 327 -16.57 -19.32 -14.31
C LEU A 327 -17.18 -19.95 -15.56
N THR A 328 -18.33 -19.45 -15.97
CA THR A 328 -18.98 -19.81 -17.24
C THR A 328 -18.92 -18.61 -18.16
N LEU A 329 -18.24 -18.77 -19.30
CA LEU A 329 -18.13 -17.75 -20.34
C LEU A 329 -19.08 -18.10 -21.48
N THR A 330 -19.92 -17.16 -21.89
CA THR A 330 -20.78 -17.29 -23.07
C THR A 330 -20.28 -16.34 -24.14
N LEU A 331 -20.01 -16.90 -25.32
CA LEU A 331 -19.54 -16.21 -26.50
C LEU A 331 -20.70 -16.03 -27.49
N PRO A 332 -20.60 -15.08 -28.44
CA PRO A 332 -21.55 -15.00 -29.55
C PRO A 332 -21.70 -16.33 -30.29
N GLU A 333 -22.86 -16.54 -30.89
CA GLU A 333 -23.13 -17.73 -31.70
C GLU A 333 -22.08 -17.87 -32.82
N ASN A 334 -21.64 -19.10 -33.09
CA ASN A 334 -20.62 -19.47 -34.08
C ASN A 334 -19.21 -18.86 -33.88
N TRP A 335 -18.95 -18.13 -32.79
CA TRP A 335 -17.64 -17.47 -32.57
C TRP A 335 -16.44 -18.42 -32.46
N LEU A 336 -16.66 -19.66 -31.99
CA LEU A 336 -15.59 -20.66 -31.87
C LEU A 336 -15.36 -21.44 -33.17
N GLU A 337 -16.28 -21.34 -34.13
CA GLU A 337 -16.19 -22.03 -35.42
C GLU A 337 -15.43 -21.19 -36.47
N ASP A 338 -15.32 -19.87 -36.24
CA ASP A 338 -14.56 -18.88 -37.03
C ASP A 338 -13.09 -18.72 -36.57
#